data_AF-T0KKN7-F1
#
_entry.id   AF-T0KKN7-F1
#
_cell.length_a   1.000
_cell.length_b   1.000
_cell.length_c   1.000
_cell.angle_alpha   90.00
_cell.angle_beta   90.00
_cell.angle_gamma   90.00
#
_symmetry.space_group_name_H-M   'P 1'
#
loop_
_entity.id
_entity.type
_entity.pdbx_description
1 polymer ?
#
loop_
_entity_poly.entity_id
_entity_poly.type
_entity_poly.pdbx_seq_one_letter_code
_entity_poly.pdbx_strand_id
1 'polypeptide(L)'
;MLALGAMQAHSLGAMAHNDNFRFALRSYQQSLHELRNAVSNFSLAKRDSIAWSTFFLGLFELLQDASGQKWLQHMVFGTAQALVASGPAACRSGTMRLFFIQARTFEAGRSIIFNQPSFLAHPDWIGLTGDLTTDLDEILKLVVLSSSLRVRTAEFTSKAFPAQATSDVHLSEGLELATEGFSLREALESWEFTTSFLPDAADERLLSTAYHSATSIYLSGNYDYDLAQWQELGVAVPILSARRIEEHFDAIVATVKEALKGSSLSPLLFLFPLRVAGARAKQYQQREAVVDLLRSVRRSFIVADAMLEELKELWTRTAG
;
A
#
# COMPACT_ATOMS: atom_id res chain seq x y z
N MET A 1 16.10 0.20 20.28
CA MET A 1 15.34 1.15 21.13
C MET A 1 15.49 2.60 20.70
N LEU A 2 16.64 3.03 20.15
CA LEU A 2 16.85 4.42 19.70
C LEU A 2 15.99 4.84 18.49
N ALA A 3 15.62 3.92 17.59
CA ALA A 3 14.68 4.21 16.49
C ALA A 3 13.28 4.62 16.99
N LEU A 4 12.78 3.97 18.06
CA LEU A 4 11.54 4.38 18.73
C LEU A 4 11.70 5.76 19.39
N GLY A 5 12.85 6.02 20.01
CA GLY A 5 13.18 7.33 20.58
C GLY A 5 13.17 8.45 19.54
N ALA A 6 13.63 8.19 18.31
CA ALA A 6 13.56 9.14 17.21
C ALA A 6 12.10 9.46 16.81
N MET A 7 11.23 8.44 16.72
CA MET A 7 9.81 8.64 16.42
C MET A 7 9.06 9.38 17.55
N GLN A 8 9.31 9.01 18.82
CA GLN A 8 8.69 9.65 19.98
C GLN A 8 9.13 11.12 20.15
N ALA A 9 10.41 11.42 19.94
CA ALA A 9 10.91 12.79 19.99
C ALA A 9 10.29 13.68 18.91
N HIS A 10 9.91 13.11 17.76
CA HIS A 10 9.20 13.83 16.71
C HIS A 10 7.73 14.07 17.07
N SER A 11 7.02 13.08 17.62
CA SER A 11 5.58 13.22 17.93
C SER A 11 5.27 14.17 19.10
N LEU A 12 6.22 14.38 20.02
CA LEU A 12 6.05 15.22 21.23
C LEU A 12 6.27 16.74 21.03
N GLY A 13 6.25 17.26 19.79
CA GLY A 13 6.70 18.63 19.52
C GLY A 13 5.76 19.76 19.97
N ALA A 14 6.12 20.51 21.04
CA ALA A 14 5.66 21.90 21.24
C ALA A 14 6.49 22.81 22.19
N MET A 15 7.36 22.32 23.08
CA MET A 15 8.05 23.20 24.06
C MET A 15 9.58 23.32 23.92
N ALA A 16 10.24 22.49 23.08
CA ALA A 16 11.67 22.57 22.79
C ALA A 16 12.01 22.03 21.38
N HIS A 17 11.44 22.65 20.34
CA HIS A 17 11.43 22.15 18.95
C HIS A 17 12.83 21.79 18.39
N ASN A 18 13.86 22.59 18.70
CA ASN A 18 15.19 22.39 18.11
C ASN A 18 15.96 21.25 18.76
N ASP A 19 15.86 21.09 20.07
CA ASP A 19 16.60 20.05 20.80
C ASP A 19 15.96 18.67 20.65
N ASN A 20 14.63 18.58 20.60
CA ASN A 20 13.93 17.34 20.29
C ASN A 20 14.22 16.86 18.87
N PHE A 21 14.25 17.78 17.89
CA PHE A 21 14.60 17.45 16.52
C PHE A 21 16.05 16.98 16.38
N ARG A 22 17.00 17.69 17.01
CA ARG A 22 18.42 17.27 17.04
C ARG A 22 18.59 15.91 17.71
N PHE A 23 17.88 15.66 18.81
CA PHE A 23 17.89 14.36 19.48
C PHE A 23 17.35 13.26 18.59
N ALA A 24 16.23 13.51 17.89
CA ALA A 24 15.65 12.56 16.94
C ALA A 24 16.63 12.23 15.81
N LEU A 25 17.27 13.24 15.21
CA LEU A 25 18.24 13.03 14.13
C LEU A 25 19.49 12.28 14.60
N ARG A 26 20.02 12.60 15.79
CA ARG A 26 21.16 11.87 16.38
C ARG A 26 20.79 10.40 16.66
N SER A 27 19.61 10.17 17.24
CA SER A 27 19.10 8.82 17.54
C SER A 27 18.89 8.01 16.27
N TYR A 28 18.38 8.64 15.21
CA TYR A 28 18.25 8.06 13.88
C TYR A 28 19.63 7.67 13.29
N GLN A 29 20.60 8.60 13.29
CA GLN A 29 21.95 8.34 12.78
C GLN A 29 22.65 7.21 13.54
N GLN A 30 22.54 7.19 14.87
CA GLN A 30 23.11 6.15 15.70
C GLN A 30 22.45 4.80 15.43
N SER A 31 21.11 4.77 15.38
CA SER A 31 20.35 3.54 15.06
C SER A 31 20.72 2.98 13.69
N LEU A 32 20.92 3.85 12.69
CA LEU A 32 21.35 3.42 11.36
C LEU A 32 22.76 2.82 11.36
N HIS A 33 23.68 3.41 12.15
CA HIS A 33 25.03 2.86 12.31
C HIS A 33 25.00 1.49 13.01
N GLU A 34 24.25 1.37 14.10
CA GLU A 34 24.07 0.11 14.83
C GLU A 34 23.42 -0.97 13.96
N LEU A 35 22.40 -0.60 13.16
CA LEU A 35 21.74 -1.49 12.22
C LEU A 35 22.73 -2.01 11.16
N ARG A 36 23.53 -1.13 10.56
CA ARG A 36 24.56 -1.55 9.58
C ARG A 36 25.54 -2.54 10.21
N ASN A 37 26.02 -2.26 11.42
CA ASN A 37 26.90 -3.18 12.14
C ASN A 37 26.22 -4.52 12.46
N ALA A 38 24.93 -4.51 12.81
CA ALA A 38 24.16 -5.71 13.10
C ALA A 38 23.92 -6.56 11.85
N VAL A 39 23.66 -5.94 10.70
CA VAL A 39 23.51 -6.62 9.40
C VAL A 39 24.84 -7.22 8.94
N SER A 40 25.95 -6.47 9.03
CA SER A 40 27.28 -6.98 8.66
C SER A 40 27.74 -8.12 9.57
N ASN A 41 27.34 -8.12 10.84
CA ASN A 41 27.66 -9.16 11.83
C ASN A 41 26.40 -9.93 12.23
N PHE A 42 25.70 -10.45 11.21
CA PHE A 42 24.41 -11.12 11.38
C PHE A 42 24.53 -12.35 12.28
N SER A 43 23.52 -12.52 13.13
CA SER A 43 23.29 -13.75 13.91
C SER A 43 21.80 -13.90 14.14
N LEU A 44 21.33 -15.13 14.34
CA LEU A 44 19.91 -15.41 14.60
C LEU A 44 19.37 -14.63 15.81
N ALA A 45 20.19 -14.38 16.83
CA ALA A 45 19.82 -13.59 18.00
C ALA A 45 19.51 -12.11 17.67
N LYS A 46 20.06 -11.57 16.58
CA LYS A 46 19.85 -10.17 16.15
C LYS A 46 18.73 -10.00 15.12
N ARG A 47 18.22 -11.09 14.53
CA ARG A 47 17.25 -11.06 13.43
C ARG A 47 16.07 -10.12 13.71
N ASP A 48 15.40 -10.33 14.84
CA ASP A 48 14.21 -9.58 15.22
C ASP A 48 14.55 -8.09 15.43
N SER A 49 15.70 -7.80 16.06
CA SER A 49 16.15 -6.42 16.27
C SER A 49 16.47 -5.71 14.95
N ILE A 50 17.02 -6.42 13.96
CA ILE A 50 17.29 -5.90 12.62
C ILE A 50 15.97 -5.57 11.93
N ALA A 51 15.02 -6.51 11.94
CA ALA A 51 13.70 -6.37 11.32
C ALA A 51 12.90 -5.19 11.89
N TRP A 52 12.79 -5.08 13.22
CA TRP A 52 12.11 -3.94 13.84
C TRP A 52 12.85 -2.62 13.63
N SER A 53 14.19 -2.63 13.62
CA SER A 53 14.97 -1.40 13.40
C SER A 53 14.80 -0.87 11.98
N THR A 54 14.83 -1.73 10.96
CA THR A 54 14.59 -1.29 9.57
C THR A 54 13.19 -0.69 9.44
N PHE A 55 12.18 -1.34 10.00
CA PHE A 55 10.81 -0.83 9.92
C PHE A 55 10.63 0.53 10.60
N PHE A 56 11.10 0.70 11.83
CA PHE A 56 10.97 1.98 12.55
C PHE A 56 11.78 3.11 11.93
N LEU A 57 12.96 2.82 11.39
CA LEU A 57 13.75 3.82 10.66
C LEU A 57 13.03 4.25 9.38
N GLY A 58 12.43 3.32 8.64
CA GLY A 58 11.57 3.66 7.50
C GLY A 58 10.38 4.53 7.89
N LEU A 59 9.67 4.21 8.97
CA LEU A 59 8.57 5.07 9.45
C LEU A 59 9.04 6.48 9.83
N PHE A 60 10.22 6.60 10.44
CA PHE A 60 10.80 7.90 10.74
C PHE A 60 11.11 8.71 9.46
N GLU A 61 11.56 8.06 8.39
CA GLU A 61 11.81 8.72 7.11
C GLU A 61 10.51 9.30 6.51
N LEU A 62 9.35 8.64 6.66
CA LEU A 62 8.05 9.19 6.23
C LEU A 62 7.62 10.47 6.97
N LEU A 63 8.16 10.69 8.17
CA LEU A 63 7.94 11.90 8.96
C LEU A 63 8.79 13.07 8.46
N GLN A 64 9.89 12.80 7.75
CA GLN A 64 10.94 13.78 7.40
C GLN A 64 11.14 14.00 5.90
N ASP A 65 10.83 13.01 5.08
CA ASP A 65 11.05 13.02 3.63
C ASP A 65 9.73 13.11 2.87
N ALA A 66 9.46 14.29 2.31
CA ALA A 66 8.26 14.56 1.52
C ALA A 66 8.15 13.65 0.29
N SER A 67 9.29 13.22 -0.28
CA SER A 67 9.31 12.42 -1.51
C SER A 67 8.87 10.97 -1.32
N GLY A 68 8.95 10.45 -0.09
CA GLY A 68 8.72 9.03 0.21
C GLY A 68 9.77 8.07 -0.39
N GLN A 69 10.77 8.56 -1.11
CA GLN A 69 11.75 7.72 -1.81
C GLN A 69 12.71 7.02 -0.84
N LYS A 70 13.11 7.69 0.24
CA LYS A 70 13.94 7.05 1.27
C LYS A 70 13.19 5.91 1.93
N TRP A 71 11.93 6.16 2.30
CA TRP A 71 11.06 5.13 2.86
C TRP A 71 10.88 3.95 1.89
N LEU A 72 10.64 4.22 0.60
CA LEU A 72 10.53 3.16 -0.39
C LEU A 72 11.80 2.30 -0.43
N GLN A 73 12.97 2.92 -0.48
CA GLN A 73 14.24 2.20 -0.43
C GLN A 73 14.39 1.39 0.86
N HIS A 74 14.02 1.96 2.00
CA HIS A 74 14.10 1.30 3.30
C HIS A 74 13.16 0.11 3.42
N MET A 75 11.93 0.25 2.91
CA MET A 75 10.96 -0.84 2.90
C MET A 75 11.36 -1.95 1.95
N VAL A 76 11.74 -1.64 0.71
CA VAL A 76 12.06 -2.65 -0.32
C VAL A 76 13.38 -3.35 -0.02
N PHE A 77 14.44 -2.60 0.30
CA PHE A 77 15.79 -3.16 0.45
C PHE A 77 16.18 -3.44 1.91
N GLY A 78 15.41 -2.94 2.88
CA GLY A 78 15.62 -3.20 4.31
C GLY A 78 14.56 -4.15 4.87
N THR A 79 13.35 -3.65 5.10
CA THR A 79 12.25 -4.36 5.79
C THR A 79 11.82 -5.64 5.07
N ALA A 80 11.51 -5.54 3.78
CA ALA A 80 11.08 -6.68 2.97
C ALA A 80 12.20 -7.72 2.83
N GLN A 81 13.45 -7.30 2.59
CA GLN A 81 14.59 -8.22 2.54
C GLN A 81 14.84 -8.92 3.87
N ALA A 82 14.66 -8.23 5.00
CA ALA A 82 14.76 -8.86 6.32
C ALA A 82 13.71 -9.95 6.52
N LEU A 83 12.46 -9.74 6.05
CA LEU A 83 11.41 -10.76 6.07
C LEU A 83 11.73 -11.93 5.14
N VAL A 84 12.08 -11.64 3.89
CA VAL A 84 12.42 -12.65 2.88
C VAL A 84 13.59 -13.53 3.36
N ALA A 85 14.66 -12.92 3.87
CA ALA A 85 15.81 -13.65 4.41
C ALA A 85 15.48 -14.47 5.67
N SER A 86 14.52 -14.01 6.48
CA SER A 86 14.05 -14.76 7.65
C SER A 86 13.16 -15.95 7.27
N GLY A 87 12.47 -15.84 6.13
CA GLY A 87 11.51 -16.83 5.63
C GLY A 87 10.16 -16.81 6.37
N PRO A 88 9.10 -17.34 5.73
CA PRO A 88 7.75 -17.34 6.30
C PRO A 88 7.65 -18.20 7.58
N ALA A 89 8.44 -19.27 7.68
CA ALA A 89 8.47 -20.13 8.87
C ALA A 89 8.86 -19.37 10.16
N ALA A 90 9.77 -18.40 10.06
CA ALA A 90 10.17 -17.57 11.21
C ALA A 90 9.03 -16.68 11.72
N CYS A 91 8.03 -16.41 10.89
CA CYS A 91 6.92 -15.51 11.18
C CYS A 91 5.67 -16.25 11.72
N ARG A 92 5.74 -17.56 11.97
CA ARG A 92 4.62 -18.35 12.50
C ARG A 92 4.33 -18.11 13.98
N SER A 93 5.29 -17.60 14.75
CA SER A 93 5.11 -17.35 16.18
C SER A 93 6.06 -16.26 16.72
N GLY A 94 5.78 -15.79 17.95
CA GLY A 94 6.66 -14.87 18.66
C GLY A 94 6.72 -13.47 18.06
N THR A 95 7.82 -12.78 18.33
CA THR A 95 8.09 -11.38 17.94
C THR A 95 8.12 -11.17 16.43
N MET A 96 8.59 -12.16 15.65
CA MET A 96 8.56 -12.10 14.19
C MET A 96 7.16 -12.24 13.61
N ARG A 97 6.24 -12.97 14.27
CA ARG A 97 4.81 -12.98 13.86
C ARG A 97 4.19 -11.59 14.01
N LEU A 98 4.42 -10.95 15.16
CA LEU A 98 3.93 -9.59 15.42
C LEU A 98 4.51 -8.59 14.41
N PHE A 99 5.80 -8.71 14.13
CA PHE A 99 6.46 -7.89 13.12
C PHE A 99 5.84 -8.08 11.73
N PHE A 100 5.66 -9.33 11.30
CA PHE A 100 5.04 -9.66 10.02
C PHE A 100 3.63 -9.06 9.90
N ILE A 101 2.79 -9.22 10.93
CA ILE A 101 1.43 -8.67 10.98
C ILE A 101 1.43 -7.16 10.75
N GLN A 102 2.39 -6.44 11.33
CA GLN A 102 2.50 -4.99 11.17
C GLN A 102 3.08 -4.60 9.80
N ALA A 103 4.19 -5.22 9.40
CA ALA A 103 4.92 -4.85 8.19
C ALA A 103 4.13 -5.15 6.90
N ARG A 104 3.32 -6.22 6.89
CA ARG A 104 2.58 -6.65 5.68
C ARG A 104 1.58 -5.61 5.18
N THR A 105 0.91 -4.88 6.09
CA THR A 105 -0.08 -3.86 5.71
C THR A 105 0.57 -2.70 4.97
N PHE A 106 1.76 -2.28 5.43
CA PHE A 106 2.57 -1.26 4.76
C PHE A 106 3.15 -1.76 3.44
N GLU A 107 3.61 -3.01 3.40
CA GLU A 107 4.13 -3.63 2.18
C GLU A 107 3.06 -3.77 1.08
N ALA A 108 1.84 -4.15 1.44
CA ALA A 108 0.71 -4.18 0.51
C ALA A 108 0.33 -2.78 0.01
N GLY A 109 0.31 -1.78 0.90
CA GLY A 109 0.11 -0.38 0.48
C GLY A 109 1.21 0.10 -0.48
N ARG A 110 2.47 -0.20 -0.16
CA ARG A 110 3.65 0.12 -0.99
C ARG A 110 3.54 -0.48 -2.39
N SER A 111 3.15 -1.75 -2.50
CA SER A 111 3.08 -2.43 -3.81
C SER A 111 2.14 -1.69 -4.76
N ILE A 112 1.00 -1.22 -4.27
CA ILE A 112 0.05 -0.42 -5.06
C ILE A 112 0.55 1.00 -5.31
N ILE A 113 1.02 1.70 -4.27
CA ILE A 113 1.45 3.11 -4.39
C ILE A 113 2.54 3.25 -5.45
N PHE A 114 3.44 2.27 -5.57
CA PHE A 114 4.54 2.33 -6.53
C PHE A 114 4.35 1.41 -7.75
N ASN A 115 3.20 0.75 -7.89
CA ASN A 115 2.95 -0.25 -8.94
C ASN A 115 4.10 -1.27 -9.05
N GLN A 116 4.50 -1.85 -7.92
CA GLN A 116 5.60 -2.81 -7.84
C GLN A 116 5.11 -4.16 -7.32
N PRO A 117 5.79 -5.27 -7.66
CA PRO A 117 5.49 -6.56 -7.08
C PRO A 117 5.81 -6.54 -5.58
N SER A 118 5.18 -7.47 -4.85
CA SER A 118 5.47 -7.73 -3.44
C SER A 118 5.85 -9.19 -3.25
N PHE A 119 6.81 -9.45 -2.36
CA PHE A 119 7.12 -10.83 -1.94
C PHE A 119 5.93 -11.52 -1.29
N LEU A 120 4.96 -10.75 -0.77
CA LEU A 120 3.71 -11.27 -0.18
C LEU A 120 2.83 -11.99 -1.19
N ALA A 121 3.03 -11.79 -2.49
CA ALA A 121 2.30 -12.52 -3.54
C ALA A 121 2.84 -13.94 -3.76
N HIS A 122 3.99 -14.31 -3.17
CA HIS A 122 4.54 -15.66 -3.29
C HIS A 122 3.71 -16.66 -2.45
N PRO A 123 3.45 -17.89 -2.94
CA PRO A 123 2.53 -18.85 -2.31
C PRO A 123 2.77 -19.08 -0.81
N ASP A 124 4.02 -19.22 -0.38
CA ASP A 124 4.34 -19.45 1.04
C ASP A 124 3.92 -18.30 1.96
N TRP A 125 3.98 -17.05 1.47
CA TRP A 125 3.58 -15.85 2.21
C TRP A 125 2.07 -15.63 2.17
N ILE A 126 1.41 -16.00 1.07
CA ILE A 126 -0.05 -16.08 0.99
C ILE A 126 -0.57 -17.10 2.00
N GLY A 127 0.06 -18.28 2.06
CA GLY A 127 -0.29 -19.32 3.04
C GLY A 127 -0.16 -18.83 4.47
N LEU A 128 0.95 -18.17 4.80
CA LEU A 128 1.14 -17.56 6.12
C LEU A 128 0.10 -16.48 6.44
N THR A 129 -0.33 -15.70 5.46
CA THR A 129 -1.38 -14.69 5.64
C THR A 129 -2.75 -15.35 5.87
N GLY A 130 -3.05 -16.44 5.16
CA GLY A 130 -4.27 -17.21 5.36
C GLY A 130 -4.40 -17.82 6.76
N ASP A 131 -3.28 -18.18 7.40
CA ASP A 131 -3.25 -18.72 8.77
C ASP A 131 -3.68 -17.68 9.84
N LEU A 132 -3.80 -16.40 9.49
CA LEU A 132 -4.10 -15.31 10.44
C LEU A 132 -5.60 -14.99 10.54
N THR A 133 -6.40 -15.43 9.57
CA THR A 133 -7.88 -15.57 9.64
C THR A 133 -8.69 -14.29 9.93
N THR A 134 -8.22 -13.12 9.50
CA THR A 134 -8.99 -11.86 9.65
C THR A 134 -9.48 -11.33 8.30
N ASP A 135 -10.53 -10.50 8.31
CA ASP A 135 -11.09 -9.92 7.08
C ASP A 135 -10.08 -9.00 6.38
N LEU A 136 -9.24 -8.32 7.17
CA LEU A 136 -8.12 -7.53 6.65
C LEU A 136 -7.11 -8.40 5.87
N ASP A 137 -6.94 -9.65 6.27
CA ASP A 137 -5.92 -10.51 5.68
C ASP A 137 -6.30 -11.03 4.30
N GLU A 138 -7.58 -11.32 4.12
CA GLU A 138 -8.13 -11.62 2.81
C GLU A 138 -8.00 -10.41 1.87
N ILE A 139 -8.34 -9.20 2.34
CA ILE A 139 -8.21 -8.04 1.46
C ILE A 139 -6.76 -7.67 1.17
N LEU A 140 -5.85 -7.82 2.13
CA LEU A 140 -4.41 -7.61 1.90
C LEU A 140 -3.86 -8.59 0.87
N LYS A 141 -4.32 -9.85 0.87
CA LYS A 141 -4.00 -10.81 -0.18
C LYS A 141 -4.50 -10.32 -1.55
N LEU A 142 -5.73 -9.83 -1.65
CA LEU A 142 -6.29 -9.31 -2.90
C LEU A 142 -5.54 -8.05 -3.39
N VAL A 143 -5.10 -7.18 -2.48
CA VAL A 143 -4.24 -6.02 -2.78
C VAL A 143 -2.94 -6.46 -3.47
N VAL A 144 -2.19 -7.40 -2.86
CA VAL A 144 -0.89 -7.81 -3.39
C VAL A 144 -0.99 -8.60 -4.70
N LEU A 145 -2.05 -9.39 -4.86
CA LEU A 145 -2.34 -10.08 -6.12
C LEU A 145 -2.71 -9.09 -7.23
N SER A 146 -3.58 -8.11 -6.94
CA SER A 146 -3.94 -7.07 -7.89
C SER A 146 -2.74 -6.22 -8.32
N SER A 147 -1.84 -5.93 -7.39
CA SER A 147 -0.58 -5.24 -7.66
C SER A 147 0.34 -6.04 -8.58
N SER A 148 0.50 -7.33 -8.32
CA SER A 148 1.32 -8.24 -9.15
C SER A 148 0.73 -8.37 -10.55
N LEU A 149 -0.59 -8.49 -10.67
CA LEU A 149 -1.29 -8.51 -11.94
C LEU A 149 -1.07 -7.21 -12.71
N ARG A 150 -1.20 -6.03 -12.07
CA ARG A 150 -0.96 -4.73 -12.72
C ARG A 150 0.42 -4.64 -13.36
N VAL A 151 1.47 -5.13 -12.70
CA VAL A 151 2.84 -5.10 -13.26
C VAL A 151 2.91 -5.91 -14.54
N ARG A 152 2.38 -7.14 -14.54
CA ARG A 152 2.35 -8.02 -15.71
C ARG A 152 1.46 -7.44 -16.82
N THR A 153 0.31 -6.89 -16.47
CA THR A 153 -0.57 -6.20 -17.42
C THR A 153 0.12 -5.01 -18.07
N ALA A 154 0.80 -4.15 -17.29
CA ALA A 154 1.52 -3.00 -17.83
C ALA A 154 2.69 -3.41 -18.76
N GLU A 155 3.41 -4.48 -18.40
CA GLU A 155 4.45 -5.04 -19.27
C GLU A 155 3.86 -5.55 -20.59
N PHE A 156 2.76 -6.30 -20.53
CA PHE A 156 2.03 -6.76 -21.69
C PHE A 156 1.56 -5.60 -22.57
N THR A 157 0.83 -4.62 -22.03
CA THR A 157 0.27 -3.51 -22.81
C THR A 157 1.37 -2.69 -23.49
N SER A 158 2.50 -2.48 -22.82
CA SER A 158 3.65 -1.76 -23.38
C SER A 158 4.28 -2.46 -24.60
N LYS A 159 4.14 -3.79 -24.70
CA LYS A 159 4.68 -4.59 -25.80
C LYS A 159 3.64 -4.84 -26.90
N ALA A 160 2.41 -5.16 -26.50
CA ALA A 160 1.37 -5.66 -27.39
C ALA A 160 0.62 -4.53 -28.11
N PHE A 161 0.33 -3.41 -27.46
CA PHE A 161 -0.52 -2.36 -28.03
C PHE A 161 0.17 -1.44 -29.05
N PRO A 162 1.49 -1.20 -28.98
CA PRO A 162 2.19 -0.53 -30.08
C PRO A 162 2.34 -1.40 -31.35
N ALA A 163 2.11 -2.72 -31.26
CA ALA A 163 2.26 -3.62 -32.40
C ALA A 163 1.08 -3.46 -33.37
N GLN A 164 1.37 -3.17 -34.64
CA GLN A 164 0.34 -2.96 -35.67
C GLN A 164 -0.43 -4.23 -36.07
N ALA A 165 -0.01 -5.40 -35.59
CA ALA A 165 -0.66 -6.68 -35.86
C ALA A 165 -0.83 -7.48 -34.57
N THR A 166 -2.07 -7.87 -34.29
CA THR A 166 -2.40 -8.85 -33.26
C THR A 166 -1.80 -10.20 -33.62
N SER A 167 -1.01 -10.77 -32.72
CA SER A 167 -0.51 -12.14 -32.85
C SER A 167 -1.32 -13.08 -31.96
N ASP A 168 -1.40 -14.37 -32.34
CA ASP A 168 -2.05 -15.40 -31.50
C ASP A 168 -1.43 -15.47 -30.09
N VAL A 169 -0.13 -15.16 -29.98
CA VAL A 169 0.59 -15.09 -28.70
C VAL A 169 0.05 -13.95 -27.83
N HIS A 170 -0.13 -12.75 -28.41
CA HIS A 170 -0.68 -11.61 -27.67
C HIS A 170 -2.12 -11.85 -27.23
N LEU A 171 -2.93 -12.53 -28.06
CA LEU A 171 -4.28 -12.90 -27.70
C LEU A 171 -4.29 -13.88 -26.52
N SER A 172 -3.47 -14.92 -26.55
CA SER A 172 -3.36 -15.90 -25.46
C SER A 172 -2.94 -15.25 -24.14
N GLU A 173 -1.88 -14.44 -24.15
CA GLU A 173 -1.39 -13.75 -22.95
C GLU A 173 -2.42 -12.74 -22.42
N GLY A 174 -3.10 -12.01 -23.32
CA GLY A 174 -4.18 -11.10 -22.96
C GLY A 174 -5.36 -11.82 -22.29
N LEU A 175 -5.74 -13.01 -22.78
CA LEU A 175 -6.80 -13.84 -22.20
C LEU A 175 -6.40 -14.37 -20.81
N GLU A 176 -5.15 -14.77 -20.60
CA GLU A 176 -4.65 -15.20 -19.29
C GLU A 176 -4.73 -14.07 -18.26
N LEU A 177 -4.26 -12.87 -18.63
CA LEU A 177 -4.31 -11.69 -17.77
C LEU A 177 -5.75 -11.25 -17.46
N ALA A 178 -6.65 -11.34 -18.44
CA ALA A 178 -8.06 -11.04 -18.23
C ALA A 178 -8.72 -12.07 -17.31
N THR A 179 -8.44 -13.36 -17.49
CA THR A 179 -8.98 -14.45 -16.66
C THR A 179 -8.55 -14.33 -15.21
N GLU A 180 -7.27 -14.02 -14.97
CA GLU A 180 -6.76 -13.75 -13.62
C GLU A 180 -7.46 -12.52 -13.01
N GLY A 181 -7.65 -11.46 -13.80
CA GLY A 181 -8.39 -10.28 -13.37
C GLY A 181 -9.85 -10.55 -13.04
N PHE A 182 -10.56 -11.37 -13.82
CA PHE A 182 -11.93 -11.78 -13.51
C PHE A 182 -12.01 -12.58 -12.22
N SER A 183 -11.07 -13.50 -11.99
CA SER A 183 -10.98 -14.24 -10.72
C SER A 183 -10.79 -13.31 -9.53
N LEU A 184 -9.94 -12.28 -9.64
CA LEU A 184 -9.75 -11.28 -8.59
C LEU A 184 -10.98 -10.39 -8.40
N ARG A 185 -11.67 -10.03 -9.48
CA ARG A 185 -12.93 -9.28 -9.42
C ARG A 185 -14.00 -10.07 -8.68
N GLU A 186 -14.19 -11.34 -9.03
CA GLU A 186 -15.13 -12.22 -8.35
C GLU A 186 -14.80 -12.33 -6.86
N ALA A 187 -13.53 -12.52 -6.50
CA ALA A 187 -13.11 -12.56 -5.10
C ALA A 187 -13.35 -11.24 -4.34
N LEU A 188 -13.20 -10.08 -5.01
CA LEU A 188 -13.54 -8.79 -4.40
C LEU A 188 -15.05 -8.59 -4.26
N GLU A 189 -15.85 -9.12 -5.18
CA GLU A 189 -17.32 -9.00 -5.13
C GLU A 189 -17.95 -9.97 -4.14
N SER A 190 -17.34 -11.12 -3.90
CA SER A 190 -17.75 -12.09 -2.88
C SER A 190 -17.19 -11.78 -1.49
N TRP A 191 -16.25 -10.83 -1.38
CA TRP A 191 -15.71 -10.42 -0.10
C TRP A 191 -16.79 -9.76 0.77
N GLU A 192 -17.04 -10.34 1.94
CA GLU A 192 -17.95 -9.83 2.95
C GLU A 192 -17.20 -9.68 4.27
N PHE A 193 -17.52 -8.62 5.01
CA PHE A 193 -16.99 -8.45 6.36
C PHE A 193 -17.70 -9.41 7.32
N THR A 194 -16.95 -10.30 7.99
CA THR A 194 -17.50 -11.11 9.05
C THR A 194 -17.69 -10.25 10.30
N THR A 195 -18.94 -10.08 10.72
CA THR A 195 -19.27 -9.19 11.84
C THR A 195 -18.71 -9.71 13.16
N SER A 196 -17.60 -9.13 13.61
CA SER A 196 -17.09 -9.25 14.98
C SER A 196 -17.48 -8.01 15.80
N PHE A 197 -17.94 -8.23 17.03
CA PHE A 197 -18.42 -7.17 17.95
C PHE A 197 -17.31 -6.58 18.85
N LEU A 198 -16.03 -6.89 18.60
CA LEU A 198 -14.91 -6.40 19.39
C LEU A 198 -14.50 -4.96 18.99
N PRO A 199 -13.96 -4.13 19.90
CA PRO A 199 -13.51 -2.77 19.58
C PRO A 199 -12.47 -2.71 18.46
N ASP A 200 -11.48 -3.62 18.47
CA ASP A 200 -10.46 -3.73 17.41
C ASP A 200 -11.08 -4.09 16.05
N ALA A 201 -12.26 -4.73 16.04
CA ALA A 201 -12.98 -5.03 14.82
C ALA A 201 -13.56 -3.77 14.15
N ALA A 202 -13.71 -2.66 14.87
CA ALA A 202 -14.15 -1.40 14.26
C ALA A 202 -13.03 -0.77 13.42
N ASP A 203 -11.82 -0.69 13.96
CA ASP A 203 -10.64 -0.19 13.23
C ASP A 203 -10.32 -1.12 12.06
N GLU A 204 -10.31 -2.44 12.28
CA GLU A 204 -10.10 -3.39 11.20
C GLU A 204 -11.16 -3.25 10.09
N ARG A 205 -12.44 -3.09 10.45
CA ARG A 205 -13.52 -2.84 9.48
C ARG A 205 -13.25 -1.58 8.65
N LEU A 206 -12.91 -0.47 9.29
CA LEU A 206 -12.61 0.78 8.58
C LEU A 206 -11.45 0.58 7.59
N LEU A 207 -10.38 -0.07 8.03
CA LEU A 207 -9.23 -0.31 7.16
C LEU A 207 -9.59 -1.24 5.99
N SER A 208 -10.26 -2.36 6.28
CA SER A 208 -10.66 -3.36 5.29
C SER A 208 -11.64 -2.79 4.27
N THR A 209 -12.65 -2.01 4.69
CA THR A 209 -13.59 -1.35 3.78
C THR A 209 -12.89 -0.34 2.86
N ALA A 210 -11.97 0.47 3.39
CA ALA A 210 -11.19 1.40 2.58
C ALA A 210 -10.29 0.67 1.57
N TYR A 211 -9.63 -0.41 2.00
CA TYR A 211 -8.75 -1.22 1.15
C TYR A 211 -9.54 -1.98 0.10
N HIS A 212 -10.73 -2.50 0.43
CA HIS A 212 -11.62 -3.17 -0.51
C HIS A 212 -12.06 -2.26 -1.63
N SER A 213 -12.56 -1.07 -1.29
CA SER A 213 -13.02 -0.11 -2.28
C SER A 213 -11.87 0.41 -3.15
N ALA A 214 -10.71 0.68 -2.55
CA ALA A 214 -9.52 1.10 -3.29
C ALA A 214 -9.00 -0.01 -4.21
N THR A 215 -8.95 -1.25 -3.76
CA THR A 215 -8.49 -2.40 -4.56
C THR A 215 -9.45 -2.67 -5.72
N SER A 216 -10.75 -2.54 -5.47
CA SER A 216 -11.77 -2.65 -6.52
C SER A 216 -11.58 -1.63 -7.63
N ILE A 217 -11.37 -0.35 -7.28
CA ILE A 217 -11.07 0.69 -8.27
C ILE A 217 -9.73 0.45 -8.98
N TYR A 218 -8.70 0.06 -8.21
CA TYR A 218 -7.35 -0.17 -8.72
C TYR A 218 -7.33 -1.30 -9.76
N LEU A 219 -7.98 -2.43 -9.47
CA LEU A 219 -8.09 -3.57 -10.40
C LEU A 219 -8.78 -3.17 -11.72
N SER A 220 -9.85 -2.36 -11.66
CA SER A 220 -10.47 -1.82 -12.89
C SER A 220 -9.47 -0.99 -13.70
N GLY A 221 -8.66 -0.20 -13.00
CA GLY A 221 -7.61 0.64 -13.58
C GLY A 221 -6.49 -0.14 -14.27
N ASN A 222 -6.41 -1.46 -14.07
CA ASN A 222 -5.49 -2.30 -14.82
C ASN A 222 -5.82 -2.31 -16.33
N TYR A 223 -7.09 -2.06 -16.68
CA TYR A 223 -7.60 -2.24 -18.03
C TYR A 223 -8.28 -1.00 -18.60
N ASP A 224 -9.00 -0.22 -17.77
CA ASP A 224 -9.90 0.83 -18.28
C ASP A 224 -9.20 2.03 -18.93
N TYR A 225 -7.91 2.26 -18.64
CA TYR A 225 -7.12 3.29 -19.33
C TYR A 225 -6.80 2.93 -20.79
N ASP A 226 -6.77 1.64 -21.14
CA ASP A 226 -6.42 1.12 -22.47
C ASP A 226 -7.58 0.29 -23.07
N LEU A 227 -8.82 0.61 -22.69
CA LEU A 227 -9.99 -0.21 -22.98
C LEU A 227 -10.21 -0.45 -24.48
N ALA A 228 -9.94 0.56 -25.33
CA ALA A 228 -10.10 0.43 -26.77
C ALA A 228 -9.16 -0.63 -27.34
N GLN A 229 -7.91 -0.66 -26.88
CA GLN A 229 -6.89 -1.61 -27.32
C GLN A 229 -7.20 -3.04 -26.85
N TRP A 230 -7.74 -3.19 -25.63
CA TRP A 230 -8.25 -4.50 -25.17
C TRP A 230 -9.42 -5.00 -26.03
N GLN A 231 -10.31 -4.10 -26.45
CA GLN A 231 -11.43 -4.44 -27.33
C GLN A 231 -10.96 -4.79 -28.75
N GLU A 232 -9.97 -4.08 -29.30
CA GLU A 232 -9.34 -4.39 -30.59
C GLU A 232 -8.63 -5.75 -30.56
N LEU A 233 -8.03 -6.11 -29.43
CA LEU A 233 -7.47 -7.45 -29.18
C LEU A 233 -8.57 -8.53 -29.12
N GLY A 234 -9.83 -8.16 -28.97
CA GLY A 234 -10.95 -9.11 -28.83
C GLY A 234 -11.05 -9.74 -27.43
N VAL A 235 -10.48 -9.11 -26.41
CA VAL A 235 -10.42 -9.63 -25.04
C VAL A 235 -11.34 -8.82 -24.12
N ALA A 236 -12.30 -9.49 -23.49
CA ALA A 236 -13.12 -8.89 -22.44
C ALA A 236 -12.29 -8.72 -21.14
N VAL A 237 -12.53 -7.63 -20.40
CA VAL A 237 -11.72 -7.26 -19.22
C VAL A 237 -12.60 -6.88 -18.02
N PRO A 238 -12.15 -7.12 -16.77
CA PRO A 238 -12.94 -6.99 -15.54
C PRO A 238 -13.03 -5.53 -15.02
N ILE A 239 -13.59 -4.64 -15.83
CA ILE A 239 -13.74 -3.21 -15.49
C ILE A 239 -15.02 -2.93 -14.68
N LEU A 240 -14.98 -1.86 -13.88
CA LEU A 240 -16.14 -1.36 -13.17
C LEU A 240 -16.92 -0.34 -14.00
N SER A 241 -18.23 -0.26 -13.78
CA SER A 241 -19.05 0.83 -14.31
C SER A 241 -18.74 2.14 -13.58
N ALA A 242 -19.04 3.29 -14.22
CA ALA A 242 -18.85 4.61 -13.62
C ALA A 242 -19.56 4.74 -12.26
N ARG A 243 -20.80 4.23 -12.16
CA ARG A 243 -21.58 4.22 -10.91
C ARG A 243 -20.87 3.43 -9.81
N ARG A 244 -20.30 2.26 -10.12
CA ARG A 244 -19.57 1.43 -9.15
C ARG A 244 -18.27 2.10 -8.70
N ILE A 245 -17.58 2.80 -9.59
CA ILE A 245 -16.41 3.62 -9.23
C ILE A 245 -16.81 4.73 -8.26
N GLU A 246 -17.94 5.41 -8.50
CA GLU A 246 -18.47 6.43 -7.58
C GLU A 246 -18.85 5.86 -6.21
N GLU A 247 -19.56 4.72 -6.17
CA GLU A 247 -19.89 4.01 -4.93
C GLU A 247 -18.63 3.71 -4.08
N HIS A 248 -17.59 3.16 -4.72
CA HIS A 248 -16.32 2.87 -4.03
C HIS A 248 -15.55 4.14 -3.63
N PHE A 249 -15.60 5.19 -4.46
CA PHE A 249 -15.00 6.47 -4.11
C PHE A 249 -15.63 7.05 -2.83
N ASP A 250 -16.96 7.07 -2.77
CA ASP A 250 -17.70 7.58 -1.61
C ASP A 250 -17.41 6.75 -0.36
N ALA A 251 -17.34 5.42 -0.51
CA ALA A 251 -16.97 4.52 0.58
C ALA A 251 -15.56 4.82 1.12
N ILE A 252 -14.56 5.05 0.24
CA ILE A 252 -13.21 5.44 0.67
C ILE A 252 -13.25 6.75 1.45
N VAL A 253 -13.87 7.80 0.89
CA VAL A 253 -13.90 9.13 1.52
C VAL A 253 -14.60 9.09 2.87
N ALA A 254 -15.75 8.43 2.97
CA ALA A 254 -16.50 8.30 4.23
C ALA A 254 -15.68 7.55 5.29
N THR A 255 -15.13 6.40 4.92
CA THR A 255 -14.39 5.51 5.83
C THR A 255 -13.10 6.14 6.32
N VAL A 256 -12.32 6.76 5.43
CA VAL A 256 -11.08 7.46 5.81
C VAL A 256 -11.37 8.66 6.70
N LYS A 257 -12.44 9.42 6.40
CA LYS A 257 -12.87 10.55 7.22
C LYS A 257 -13.26 10.11 8.63
N GLU A 258 -13.93 8.98 8.77
CA GLU A 258 -14.29 8.40 10.07
C GLU A 258 -13.03 7.94 10.83
N ALA A 259 -12.18 7.16 10.18
CA ALA A 259 -10.95 6.65 10.78
C ALA A 259 -10.04 7.78 11.30
N LEU A 260 -9.76 8.80 10.46
CA LEU A 260 -8.89 9.92 10.85
C LEU A 260 -9.43 10.76 12.01
N LYS A 261 -10.72 10.65 12.35
CA LYS A 261 -11.33 11.38 13.47
C LYS A 261 -11.29 10.64 14.80
N GLY A 262 -11.33 9.30 14.79
CA GLY A 262 -11.65 8.55 16.00
C GLY A 262 -11.05 7.16 16.13
N SER A 263 -10.31 6.66 15.13
CA SER A 263 -9.65 5.35 15.24
C SER A 263 -8.24 5.45 15.82
N SER A 264 -7.68 4.30 16.19
CA SER A 264 -6.28 4.16 16.60
C SER A 264 -5.33 3.93 15.41
N LEU A 265 -5.87 3.83 14.20
CA LEU A 265 -5.11 3.53 12.99
C LEU A 265 -4.17 4.69 12.62
N SER A 266 -2.98 4.32 12.18
CA SER A 266 -2.04 5.30 11.65
C SER A 266 -2.60 5.95 10.38
N PRO A 267 -2.61 7.30 10.29
CA PRO A 267 -3.02 8.02 9.07
C PRO A 267 -2.29 7.57 7.80
N LEU A 268 -1.06 7.04 7.91
CA LEU A 268 -0.30 6.51 6.77
C LEU A 268 -1.02 5.39 6.02
N LEU A 269 -1.81 4.58 6.71
CA LEU A 269 -2.50 3.44 6.11
C LEU A 269 -3.51 3.89 5.05
N PHE A 270 -3.96 5.15 5.11
CA PHE A 270 -4.94 5.70 4.18
C PHE A 270 -4.33 6.38 2.95
N LEU A 271 -3.00 6.41 2.81
CA LEU A 271 -2.34 6.95 1.62
C LEU A 271 -2.71 6.17 0.35
N PHE A 272 -2.72 4.84 0.40
CA PHE A 272 -3.11 4.00 -0.73
C PHE A 272 -4.56 4.26 -1.17
N PRO A 273 -5.57 4.15 -0.28
CA PRO A 273 -6.96 4.40 -0.65
C PRO A 273 -7.19 5.82 -1.19
N LEU A 274 -6.60 6.84 -0.56
CA LEU A 274 -6.74 8.22 -0.99
C LEU A 274 -6.09 8.49 -2.34
N ARG A 275 -4.94 7.89 -2.64
CA ARG A 275 -4.31 7.99 -3.96
C ARG A 275 -5.21 7.42 -5.05
N VAL A 276 -5.78 6.24 -4.82
CA VAL A 276 -6.69 5.60 -5.79
C VAL A 276 -7.98 6.41 -5.99
N ALA A 277 -8.60 6.87 -4.90
CA ALA A 277 -9.78 7.74 -4.97
C ALA A 277 -9.46 9.05 -5.72
N GLY A 278 -8.33 9.68 -5.41
CA GLY A 278 -7.86 10.89 -6.07
C GLY A 278 -7.65 10.69 -7.57
N ALA A 279 -7.08 9.56 -7.98
CA ALA A 279 -6.86 9.24 -9.39
C ALA A 279 -8.18 9.10 -10.18
N ARG A 280 -9.30 8.83 -9.51
CA ARG A 280 -10.64 8.78 -10.11
C ARG A 280 -11.49 10.02 -9.89
N ALA A 281 -11.01 11.00 -9.13
CA ALA A 281 -11.77 12.22 -8.82
C ALA A 281 -11.92 13.11 -10.07
N LYS A 282 -13.13 13.11 -10.65
CA LYS A 282 -13.45 13.90 -11.85
C LYS A 282 -13.94 15.30 -11.51
N GLN A 283 -14.76 15.41 -10.47
CA GLN A 283 -15.41 16.65 -10.09
C GLN A 283 -14.57 17.44 -9.08
N TYR A 284 -14.70 18.77 -9.10
CA TYR A 284 -13.99 19.65 -8.15
C TYR A 284 -14.24 19.26 -6.68
N GLN A 285 -15.49 18.95 -6.32
CA GLN A 285 -15.84 18.54 -4.96
C GLN A 285 -15.16 17.24 -4.53
N GLN A 286 -15.06 16.25 -5.43
CA GLN A 286 -14.34 15.00 -5.18
C GLN A 286 -12.86 15.25 -4.94
N ARG A 287 -12.24 16.11 -5.76
CA ARG A 287 -10.83 16.49 -5.65
C ARG A 287 -10.55 17.20 -4.33
N GLU A 288 -11.37 18.17 -3.95
CA GLU A 288 -11.28 18.88 -2.67
C GLU A 288 -11.40 17.91 -1.47
N ALA A 289 -12.36 16.97 -1.52
CA ALA A 289 -12.54 15.98 -0.46
C ALA A 289 -11.28 15.12 -0.23
N VAL A 290 -10.65 14.64 -1.31
CA VAL A 290 -9.40 13.87 -1.23
C VAL A 290 -8.25 14.75 -0.71
N VAL A 291 -8.14 15.99 -1.20
CA VAL A 291 -7.10 16.92 -0.76
C VAL A 291 -7.21 17.21 0.74
N ASP A 292 -8.40 17.41 1.28
CA ASP A 292 -8.59 17.69 2.70
C ASP A 292 -8.24 16.49 3.60
N LEU A 293 -8.54 15.27 3.14
CA LEU A 293 -8.12 14.05 3.85
C LEU A 293 -6.60 13.85 3.78
N LEU A 294 -5.96 14.07 2.62
CA LEU A 294 -4.50 14.03 2.50
C LEU A 294 -3.82 15.12 3.34
N ARG A 295 -4.38 16.33 3.42
CA ARG A 295 -3.92 17.38 4.33
C ARG A 295 -4.03 16.97 5.80
N SER A 296 -5.02 16.15 6.15
CA SER A 296 -5.15 15.61 7.49
C SER A 296 -4.06 14.58 7.80
N VAL A 297 -3.75 13.67 6.86
CA VAL A 297 -2.60 12.76 6.96
C VAL A 297 -1.29 13.54 7.05
N ARG A 298 -1.17 14.62 6.26
CA ARG A 298 0.01 15.50 6.20
C ARG A 298 0.37 16.16 7.53
N ARG A 299 -0.58 16.30 8.47
CA ARG A 299 -0.31 16.82 9.82
C ARG A 299 0.66 15.94 10.59
N SER A 300 0.65 14.63 10.31
CA SER A 300 1.52 13.65 10.97
C SER A 300 2.64 13.18 10.05
N PHE A 301 2.42 13.08 8.74
CA PHE A 301 3.39 12.50 7.82
C PHE A 301 3.59 13.37 6.58
N ILE A 302 4.80 13.93 6.43
CA ILE A 302 5.14 14.85 5.33
C ILE A 302 5.02 14.22 3.95
N VAL A 303 5.18 12.89 3.84
CA VAL A 303 5.05 12.12 2.60
C VAL A 303 3.73 12.36 1.84
N ALA A 304 2.67 12.78 2.53
CA ALA A 304 1.41 13.12 1.88
C ALA A 304 1.55 14.27 0.85
N ASP A 305 2.59 15.10 0.95
CA ASP A 305 2.89 16.16 -0.03
C ASP A 305 3.16 15.57 -1.42
N ALA A 306 3.93 14.47 -1.54
CA ALA A 306 4.18 13.84 -2.84
C ALA A 306 2.90 13.37 -3.52
N MET A 307 1.95 12.81 -2.76
CA MET A 307 0.64 12.39 -3.32
C MET A 307 -0.22 13.59 -3.74
N LEU A 308 -0.18 14.67 -2.96
CA LEU A 308 -0.88 15.91 -3.31
C LEU A 308 -0.33 16.51 -4.61
N GLU A 309 0.99 16.48 -4.81
CA GLU A 309 1.64 16.95 -6.04
C GLU A 309 1.29 16.04 -7.23
N GLU A 310 1.43 14.72 -7.09
CA GLU A 310 1.08 13.73 -8.12
C GLU A 310 -0.37 13.89 -8.60
N LEU A 311 -1.33 14.01 -7.67
CA LEU A 311 -2.75 14.16 -8.01
C LEU A 311 -3.06 15.49 -8.69
N LYS A 312 -2.42 16.59 -8.27
CA LYS A 312 -2.59 17.89 -8.94
C LYS A 312 -2.11 17.83 -10.38
N GLU A 313 -0.95 17.23 -10.62
CA GLU A 313 -0.44 17.03 -11.99
C GLU A 313 -1.36 16.14 -12.83
N LEU A 314 -1.91 15.07 -12.25
CA LEU A 314 -2.85 14.21 -12.94
C LEU A 314 -4.13 14.98 -13.35
N TRP A 315 -4.66 15.79 -12.44
CA TRP A 315 -5.89 16.56 -12.68
C TRP A 315 -5.71 17.69 -13.69
N THR A 316 -4.50 18.27 -13.82
CA THR A 316 -4.22 19.26 -14.86
C THR A 316 -4.09 18.63 -16.24
N ARG A 317 -3.45 17.45 -16.34
CA ARG A 317 -3.32 16.71 -17.61
C ARG A 317 -4.65 16.20 -18.17
N THR A 318 -5.62 15.91 -17.29
CA THR A 318 -6.95 15.40 -17.67
C THR A 318 -8.00 16.49 -17.89
N ALA A 319 -7.66 17.76 -17.60
CA ALA A 319 -8.54 18.92 -17.80
C ALA A 319 -8.32 19.65 -19.14
N GLY A 320 -7.28 19.28 -19.89
CA GLY A 320 -7.02 19.72 -21.27
C GLY A 320 -7.45 18.68 -22.28
#